data_AF-A0A0Q5CJP9-F1
#
_entry.id   AF-A0A0Q5CJP9-F1
#
_cell.length_a   1.000
_cell.length_b   1.000
_cell.length_c   1.000
_cell.angle_alpha   90.00
_cell.angle_beta   90.00
_cell.angle_gamma   90.00
#
_symmetry.space_group_name_H-M   'P 1'
#
loop_
_entity.id
_entity.type
_entity.pdbx_description
1 polymer ?
#
loop_
_entity_poly.entity_id
_entity_poly.type
_entity_poly.pdbx_seq_one_letter_code
_entity_poly.pdbx_strand_id
1 'polypeptide(L)'
;MPHIVFSGQKIAISDAQLVEVKDGLRHAAAAGEPAEFDLLDAEGNATWVLWTPGAPIVVNDGEIPPLPEIPMPDFSSLDLPGFGEPRQQQRRVGF
;
A
#
# COMPACT_ATOMS: atom_id res chain seq x y z
N MET A 1 -5.64 -6.84 -9.40
CA MET A 1 -6.77 -7.12 -8.48
C MET A 1 -7.06 -5.86 -7.68
N PRO A 2 -8.30 -5.35 -7.72
CA PRO A 2 -8.64 -4.11 -7.02
C PRO A 2 -8.53 -4.29 -5.52
N HIS A 3 -8.19 -3.20 -4.84
CA HIS A 3 -8.01 -3.21 -3.40
C HIS A 3 -8.30 -1.83 -2.83
N ILE A 4 -8.60 -1.81 -1.54
CA ILE A 4 -8.59 -0.58 -0.75
C ILE A 4 -7.42 -0.60 0.21
N VAL A 5 -6.90 0.58 0.53
CA VAL A 5 -6.01 0.77 1.67
C VAL A 5 -6.72 1.66 2.68
N PHE A 6 -7.01 1.06 3.84
CA PHE A 6 -7.70 1.73 4.94
C PHE A 6 -6.97 1.42 6.25
N SER A 7 -6.66 2.46 7.04
CA SER A 7 -5.93 2.32 8.30
C SER A 7 -4.63 1.50 8.21
N GLY A 8 -3.92 1.61 7.07
CA GLY A 8 -2.68 0.87 6.81
C GLY A 8 -2.87 -0.59 6.37
N GLN A 9 -4.10 -1.08 6.30
CA GLN A 9 -4.41 -2.43 5.81
C GLN A 9 -4.80 -2.39 4.34
N LYS A 10 -4.22 -3.31 3.56
CA LYS A 10 -4.59 -3.55 2.17
C LYS A 10 -5.63 -4.66 2.12
N ILE A 11 -6.83 -4.35 1.65
CA ILE A 11 -7.96 -5.28 1.58
C ILE A 11 -8.26 -5.55 0.11
N ALA A 12 -8.08 -6.80 -0.29
CA ALA A 12 -8.47 -7.32 -1.60
C ALA A 12 -9.99 -7.31 -1.75
N ILE A 13 -10.52 -6.81 -2.86
CA ILE A 13 -11.96 -6.80 -3.14
C ILE A 13 -12.23 -7.20 -4.58
N SER A 14 -13.49 -7.47 -4.90
CA SER A 14 -13.94 -7.67 -6.30
C SER A 14 -14.18 -6.33 -7.02
N ASP A 15 -14.23 -6.36 -8.36
CA ASP A 15 -14.57 -5.19 -9.17
C ASP A 15 -15.99 -4.66 -8.87
N ALA A 16 -16.95 -5.55 -8.55
CA ALA A 16 -18.30 -5.15 -8.16
C ALA A 16 -18.29 -4.35 -6.85
N GLN A 17 -17.60 -4.87 -5.83
CA GLN A 17 -17.45 -4.18 -4.54
C GLN A 17 -16.67 -2.88 -4.66
N LEU A 18 -15.71 -2.80 -5.59
CA LEU A 18 -14.97 -1.57 -5.85
C LEU A 18 -15.90 -0.43 -6.29
N VAL A 19 -16.87 -0.72 -7.17
CA VAL A 19 -17.85 0.27 -7.63
C VAL A 19 -18.73 0.71 -6.46
N GLU A 20 -19.25 -0.24 -5.69
CA GLU A 20 -20.07 0.03 -4.50
C GLU A 20 -19.34 0.90 -3.48
N VAL A 21 -18.07 0.60 -3.19
CA VAL A 21 -17.24 1.40 -2.28
C VAL A 21 -17.02 2.81 -2.82
N LYS A 22 -16.70 2.96 -4.11
CA LYS A 22 -16.49 4.30 -4.71
C LYS A 22 -17.75 5.15 -4.63
N ASP A 23 -18.89 4.58 -4.98
CA ASP A 23 -20.18 5.29 -4.97
C ASP A 23 -20.62 5.63 -3.54
N GLY A 24 -20.50 4.68 -2.61
CA GLY A 24 -20.81 4.89 -1.19
C GLY A 24 -19.93 5.95 -0.56
N LEU A 25 -18.61 5.92 -0.80
CA LEU A 25 -17.69 6.94 -0.30
C LEU A 25 -18.01 8.31 -0.88
N ARG A 26 -18.32 8.40 -2.18
CA ARG A 26 -18.68 9.67 -2.82
C ARG A 26 -19.97 10.25 -2.23
N HIS A 27 -20.97 9.42 -2.00
CA HIS A 27 -22.24 9.84 -1.40
C HIS A 27 -22.03 10.31 0.05
N ALA A 28 -21.36 9.51 0.86
CA ALA A 28 -21.08 9.82 2.27
C ALA A 28 -20.21 11.08 2.42
N ALA A 29 -19.21 11.27 1.56
CA ALA A 29 -18.40 12.48 1.52
C ALA A 29 -19.23 13.73 1.17
N ALA A 30 -20.21 13.60 0.26
CA ALA A 30 -21.10 14.71 -0.10
C ALA A 30 -22.12 15.03 1.01
N ALA A 31 -22.61 14.01 1.72
CA ALA A 31 -23.53 14.16 2.85
C ALA A 31 -22.82 14.62 4.13
N GLY A 32 -21.51 14.39 4.25
CA GLY A 32 -20.77 14.63 5.48
C GLY A 32 -21.06 13.58 6.57
N GLU A 33 -21.40 12.35 6.16
CA GLU A 33 -21.78 11.26 7.06
C GLU A 33 -20.79 10.08 6.95
N PRO A 34 -20.66 9.23 7.98
CA PRO A 34 -19.88 8.00 7.90
C PRO A 34 -20.46 7.01 6.88
N ALA A 35 -19.59 6.16 6.32
CA ALA A 35 -19.97 5.06 5.44
C ALA A 35 -19.50 3.72 6.03
N GLU A 36 -20.36 2.70 5.91
CA GLU A 36 -20.07 1.33 6.35
C GLU A 36 -20.06 0.40 5.14
N PHE A 37 -19.05 -0.48 5.07
CA PHE A 37 -18.88 -1.45 4.00
C PHE A 37 -18.53 -2.83 4.56
N ASP A 38 -19.25 -3.85 4.10
CA ASP A 38 -18.90 -5.25 4.32
C ASP A 38 -18.21 -5.79 3.07
N LEU A 39 -16.89 -5.95 3.16
CA LEU A 39 -16.05 -6.38 2.05
C LEU A 39 -15.71 -7.85 2.17
N LEU A 40 -15.62 -8.53 1.03
CA LEU A 40 -15.28 -9.95 0.94
C LEU A 40 -14.03 -10.07 0.07
N ASP A 41 -13.04 -10.81 0.54
CA ASP A 41 -11.88 -11.17 -0.28
C ASP A 41 -12.17 -12.37 -1.19
N ALA A 42 -11.16 -12.80 -1.95
CA ALA A 42 -11.29 -13.92 -2.89
C ALA A 42 -11.48 -15.27 -2.16
N GLU A 43 -11.04 -15.36 -0.92
CA GLU A 43 -11.16 -16.52 -0.04
C GLU A 43 -12.50 -16.54 0.72
N GLY A 44 -13.29 -15.47 0.63
CA GLY A 44 -14.59 -15.32 1.29
C GLY A 44 -14.52 -14.80 2.73
N ASN A 45 -13.37 -14.28 3.17
CA ASN A 45 -13.25 -13.62 4.47
C ASN A 45 -13.91 -12.24 4.41
N ALA A 46 -14.73 -11.96 5.42
CA ALA A 46 -15.40 -10.68 5.55
C ALA A 46 -14.57 -9.67 6.35
N THR A 47 -14.46 -8.45 5.83
CA THR A 47 -13.85 -7.29 6.51
C THR A 47 -14.86 -6.16 6.55
N TRP A 48 -15.23 -5.72 7.76
CA TRP A 48 -16.08 -4.56 7.96
C TRP A 48 -15.23 -3.28 8.02
N VAL A 49 -15.64 -2.27 7.25
CA VAL A 49 -14.94 -0.98 7.15
C VAL A 49 -15.91 0.14 7.48
N LEU A 50 -15.62 0.89 8.55
CA LEU A 50 -16.28 2.14 8.90
C LEU A 50 -15.38 3.31 8.50
N TRP A 51 -15.77 4.04 7.47
CA TRP A 51 -15.09 5.25 7.01
C TRP A 51 -15.81 6.51 7.49
N THR A 52 -15.05 7.54 7.88
CA THR A 52 -15.58 8.85 8.28
C THR A 52 -15.10 9.96 7.34
N PRO A 53 -15.91 11.01 7.12
CA PRO A 53 -15.50 12.15 6.30
C PRO A 53 -14.18 12.75 6.77
N GLY A 54 -13.23 12.90 5.85
CA GLY A 54 -11.88 13.40 6.14
C GLY A 54 -10.86 12.33 6.53
N ALA A 55 -11.28 11.07 6.78
CA ALA A 55 -10.35 9.98 6.96
C ALA A 55 -9.70 9.57 5.62
N PRO A 56 -8.37 9.37 5.57
CA PRO A 56 -7.70 8.96 4.35
C PRO A 56 -8.10 7.52 4.00
N ILE A 57 -8.57 7.33 2.76
CA ILE A 57 -8.82 6.02 2.16
C ILE A 57 -8.32 6.04 0.72
N VAL A 58 -7.58 5.00 0.33
CA VAL A 58 -7.12 4.84 -1.06
C VAL A 58 -7.90 3.71 -1.68
N VAL A 59 -8.52 3.97 -2.82
CA VAL A 59 -9.30 2.99 -3.58
C VAL A 59 -8.63 2.84 -4.94
N ASN A 60 -8.08 1.65 -5.23
CA ASN A 60 -7.30 1.42 -6.44
C ASN A 60 -7.87 0.25 -7.25
N ASP A 61 -8.05 0.47 -8.55
CA ASP A 61 -8.51 -0.53 -9.51
C ASP A 61 -7.36 -1.28 -10.20
N GLY A 62 -6.15 -0.70 -10.21
CA GLY A 62 -4.98 -1.25 -10.86
C GLY A 62 -4.02 -2.00 -9.94
N GLU A 63 -3.18 -2.85 -10.54
CA GLU A 63 -1.89 -3.19 -9.92
C GLU A 63 -1.04 -1.92 -9.85
N ILE A 64 -0.62 -1.53 -8.65
CA ILE A 64 0.39 -0.48 -8.49
C ILE A 64 1.65 -1.01 -9.19
N PRO A 65 2.13 -0.39 -10.29
CA PRO A 65 3.41 -0.79 -10.86
C PRO A 65 4.47 -0.64 -9.77
N PRO A 66 5.40 -1.60 -9.61
CA PRO A 66 6.45 -1.49 -8.61
C PRO A 66 7.11 -0.12 -8.79
N LEU A 67 7.28 0.61 -7.68
CA LEU A 67 7.97 1.89 -7.70
C LEU A 67 9.29 1.69 -8.45
N PRO A 68 9.61 2.54 -9.45
CA PRO A 68 10.90 2.44 -10.11
C PRO A 68 11.97 2.51 -9.01
N GLU A 69 12.87 1.53 -8.99
CA GLU A 69 14.06 1.60 -8.17
C GLU A 69 14.77 2.89 -8.59
N ILE A 70 14.65 3.94 -7.78
CA ILE A 70 15.45 5.14 -8.00
C ILE A 70 16.88 4.65 -7.79
N PRO A 71 17.73 4.64 -8.84
CA PRO A 71 19.12 4.27 -8.65
C PRO A 71 19.64 5.18 -7.55
N MET A 72 20.15 4.60 -6.46
CA MET A 72 20.77 5.41 -5.43
C MET A 72 21.78 6.31 -6.15
N PRO A 73 21.73 7.64 -5.94
CA PRO A 73 22.74 8.50 -6.51
C PRO A 73 24.09 7.97 -6.06
N ASP A 74 25.01 7.83 -7.01
CA ASP A 74 26.36 7.36 -6.75
C ASP A 74 27.09 8.41 -5.90
N PHE A 75 27.02 8.23 -4.58
CA PHE A 75 27.72 9.08 -3.63
C PHE A 75 29.24 8.87 -3.68
N SER A 76 29.78 7.96 -4.51
CA SER A 76 31.23 7.80 -4.68
C SER A 76 31.92 9.06 -5.21
N SER A 77 31.16 9.98 -5.82
CA SER A 77 31.63 11.29 -6.29
C SER A 77 31.52 12.41 -5.24
N LEU A 78 30.79 12.15 -4.16
CA LEU A 78 30.70 13.00 -2.98
C LEU A 78 31.67 12.41 -1.95
N ASP A 79 32.85 13.00 -1.84
CA ASP A 79 33.91 12.65 -0.86
C ASP A 79 33.41 12.96 0.58
N LEU A 80 32.38 12.23 1.00
CA LEU A 80 31.71 12.34 2.29
C LEU A 80 32.40 11.35 3.23
N PRO A 81 33.17 11.82 4.22
CA PRO A 81 33.85 10.95 5.15
C PRO A 81 32.80 10.29 6.07
N GLY A 82 32.49 9.01 5.85
CA GLY A 82 31.66 8.26 6.82
C GLY A 82 31.07 6.92 6.39
N PHE A 83 30.87 6.65 5.09
CA PHE A 83 30.33 5.36 4.64
C PHE A 83 31.46 4.38 4.30
N GLY A 84 32.26 4.03 5.31
CA GLY A 84 33.20 2.93 5.20
C GLY A 84 32.45 1.60 4.99
N GLU A 85 32.81 0.90 3.92
CA GLU A 85 32.34 -0.44 3.57
C GLU A 85 32.22 -1.39 4.77
N PRO A 86 31.18 -2.24 4.85
CA PRO A 86 31.25 -3.42 5.70
C PRO A 86 32.38 -4.30 5.15
N ARG A 87 33.49 -4.37 5.90
CA ARG A 87 34.64 -5.22 5.59
C ARG A 87 34.15 -6.62 5.25
N GLN A 88 34.33 -7.02 3.99
CA GLN A 88 34.15 -8.41 3.57
C GLN A 88 35.01 -9.29 4.48
N GLN A 89 34.36 -10.04 5.37
CA GLN A 89 35.02 -11.07 6.15
C GLN A 89 35.17 -12.31 5.26
N GLN A 90 36.17 -12.30 4.37
CA GLN A 90 36.69 -13.55 3.82
C GLN A 90 37.48 -14.26 4.92
N ARG A 91 37.09 -15.49 5.28
CA ARG A 91 38.05 -16.52 5.73
C ARG A 91 37.54 -17.94 5.47
N ARG A 92 38.00 -18.45 4.32
CA ARG A 92 38.53 -19.80 3.98
C ARG A 92 37.80 -21.05 4.48
N VAL A 93 37.34 -21.82 3.50
CA VAL A 93 37.26 -23.29 3.53
C VAL A 93 38.62 -23.91 3.91
N GLY A 94 38.58 -24.90 4.81
CA GLY A 94 39.71 -25.76 5.18
C GLY A 94 39.18 -27.11 5.68
N PHE A 95 39.77 -28.17 5.14
CA PHE A 95 39.42 -29.60 5.21
C PHE A 95 39.34 -30.19 6.61
#